data_AF-A0A2T9YZ46-F1
#
_entry.id   AF-A0A2T9YZ46-F1
#
_cell.length_a   1.000
_cell.length_b   1.000
_cell.length_c   1.000
_cell.angle_alpha   90.00
_cell.angle_beta   90.00
_cell.angle_gamma   90.00
#
_symmetry.space_group_name_H-M   'P 1'
#
loop_
_entity.id
_entity.type
_entity.pdbx_description
1 polymer ?
#
loop_
_entity_poly.entity_id
_entity_poly.type
_entity_poly.pdbx_seq_one_letter_code
_entity_poly.pdbx_strand_id
1 'polypeptide(L)'
;MAFITFDYKSLVPLQYIRLLKVFRVLELYRFGQTSISVKIVIVALKRSLKQITAALISVFVLMIMSSSVMFLVENSLFKEADMTWYRMEEGRLVKSPFQSVPGTFYWSIVTLTTTGFGDQYPVTNLGKLVAGVTMIFGVAVIAIPTSIIGANLTFEWNNKRARNHFANKEKFDPIDAYCSFPEIVVQSPSSSNNRSNSVSATKSLQFQDTITLNEIKSMIVGLESQIKSLSESKSNHS
;
A
#
# COMPACT_ATOMS: atom_id res chain seq x y z
N MET A 1 -0.08 61.32 14.83
CA MET A 1 -0.45 59.91 14.59
C MET A 1 -0.07 59.52 13.16
N ALA A 2 1.24 59.44 12.90
CA ALA A 2 1.80 59.02 11.62
C ALA A 2 1.89 57.49 11.61
N PHE A 3 0.81 56.83 11.20
CA PHE A 3 0.80 55.38 10.98
C PHE A 3 0.82 55.10 9.47
N ILE A 4 2.05 55.08 8.94
CA ILE A 4 2.55 54.00 8.08
C ILE A 4 1.59 53.54 6.98
N THR A 5 1.51 54.34 5.91
CA THR A 5 1.27 53.82 4.56
C THR A 5 2.63 53.43 3.96
N PHE A 6 3.29 52.42 4.54
CA PHE A 6 4.47 51.80 3.91
C PHE A 6 3.96 50.85 2.83
N ASP A 7 4.06 51.35 1.60
CA ASP A 7 4.34 50.61 0.37
C ASP A 7 4.45 49.06 0.51
N TYR A 8 3.38 48.37 0.12
CA TYR A 8 3.28 46.91 0.11
C TYR A 8 4.20 46.23 -0.92
N LYS A 9 4.86 46.99 -1.82
CA LYS A 9 5.82 46.46 -2.80
C LYS A 9 7.24 46.25 -2.24
N SER A 10 7.60 46.93 -1.14
CA SER A 10 8.95 46.82 -0.53
C SER A 10 9.01 45.86 0.67
N LEU A 11 7.88 45.28 1.09
CA LEU A 11 7.80 44.30 2.20
C LEU A 11 7.90 42.83 1.75
N VAL A 12 7.76 42.55 0.45
CA VAL A 12 7.96 41.20 -0.13
C VAL A 12 9.35 40.62 0.16
N PRO A 13 10.47 41.39 0.06
CA PRO A 13 11.82 40.92 0.42
C PRO A 13 11.92 40.40 1.87
N LEU A 14 11.23 41.06 2.81
CA LEU A 14 11.25 40.68 4.23
C LEU A 14 10.44 39.39 4.51
N GLN A 15 9.41 39.11 3.70
CA GLN A 15 8.66 37.84 3.75
C GLN A 15 9.54 36.65 3.32
N TYR A 16 10.41 36.84 2.32
CA TYR A 16 11.38 35.82 1.90
C TYR A 16 12.42 35.50 2.99
N ILE A 17 12.87 36.49 3.77
CA ILE A 17 13.77 36.26 4.92
C ILE A 17 13.07 35.42 6.01
N ARG A 18 11.75 35.58 6.18
CA ARG A 18 10.95 34.72 7.08
C ARG A 18 10.82 33.29 6.54
N LEU A 19 10.75 33.09 5.23
CA LEU A 19 10.80 31.78 4.58
C LEU A 19 12.18 31.10 4.71
N LEU A 20 13.29 31.85 4.81
CA LEU A 20 14.61 31.29 5.13
C LEU A 20 14.67 30.64 6.52
N LYS A 21 13.71 30.87 7.43
CA LYS A 21 13.59 30.08 8.67
C LYS A 21 13.15 28.64 8.42
N VAL A 22 12.44 28.35 7.32
CA VAL A 22 12.12 26.98 6.89
C VAL A 22 13.41 26.24 6.47
N PHE A 23 14.45 26.97 6.07
CA PHE A 23 15.79 26.40 5.83
C PHE A 23 16.39 25.77 7.10
N ARG A 24 15.93 26.17 8.30
CA ARG A 24 16.30 25.48 9.56
C ARG A 24 15.75 24.05 9.62
N VAL A 25 14.67 23.72 8.90
CA VAL A 25 14.18 22.34 8.75
C VAL A 25 15.15 21.50 7.90
N LEU A 26 15.93 22.10 6.99
CA LEU A 26 17.03 21.39 6.33
C LEU A 26 18.18 21.05 7.29
N GLU A 27 18.33 21.73 8.42
CA GLU A 27 19.27 21.26 9.46
C GLU A 27 18.79 19.97 10.14
N LEU A 28 17.47 19.67 10.14
CA LEU A 28 16.94 18.38 10.59
C LEU A 28 17.41 17.23 9.67
N TYR A 29 17.52 17.50 8.36
CA TYR A 29 18.13 16.56 7.40
C TYR A 29 19.60 16.28 7.72
N ARG A 30 20.34 17.29 8.22
CA ARG A 30 21.73 17.13 8.68
C ARG A 30 21.82 16.27 9.95
N PHE A 31 20.88 16.43 10.89
CA PHE A 31 20.83 15.62 12.13
C PHE A 31 20.48 14.15 11.88
N GLY A 32 19.72 13.87 10.82
CA GLY A 32 19.40 12.51 10.38
C GLY A 32 20.64 11.66 10.05
N GLN A 33 21.74 12.27 9.58
CA GLN A 33 22.92 11.51 9.14
C GLN A 33 23.77 10.92 10.27
N THR A 34 23.61 11.42 11.50
CA THR A 34 24.37 10.95 12.68
C THR A 34 23.83 9.63 13.22
N SER A 35 22.53 9.38 13.05
CA SER A 35 21.92 8.14 13.53
C SER A 35 22.08 7.00 12.52
N ILE A 36 22.61 5.87 13.01
CA ILE A 36 22.71 4.62 12.22
C ILE A 36 21.35 4.21 11.65
N SER A 37 20.27 4.50 12.39
CA SER A 37 18.88 4.19 12.06
C SER A 37 18.38 4.88 10.80
N VAL A 38 18.64 6.19 10.65
CA VAL A 38 18.19 6.96 9.47
C VAL A 38 18.95 6.56 8.20
N LYS A 39 20.26 6.26 8.31
CA LYS A 39 21.04 5.72 7.17
C LYS A 39 20.47 4.40 6.66
N ILE A 40 20.09 3.50 7.57
CA ILE A 40 19.45 2.23 7.23
C ILE A 40 18.09 2.47 6.54
N VAL A 41 17.29 3.41 7.05
CA VAL A 41 15.99 3.77 6.46
C VAL A 41 16.15 4.35 5.05
N ILE A 42 17.10 5.27 4.83
CA ILE A 42 17.34 5.85 3.51
C ILE A 42 17.80 4.79 2.50
N VAL A 43 18.68 3.88 2.90
CA VAL A 43 19.15 2.78 2.04
C VAL A 43 18.02 1.80 1.73
N ALA A 44 17.18 1.45 2.72
CA ALA A 44 16.01 0.59 2.53
C ALA A 44 14.96 1.24 1.62
N LEU A 45 14.73 2.55 1.79
CA LEU A 45 13.83 3.34 0.95
C LEU A 45 14.32 3.35 -0.49
N LYS A 46 15.61 3.63 -0.72
CA LYS A 46 16.22 3.60 -2.06
C LYS A 46 16.08 2.25 -2.76
N ARG A 47 16.21 1.15 -2.03
CA ARG A 47 16.00 -0.20 -2.58
C ARG A 47 14.55 -0.48 -2.95
N SER A 48 13.61 0.09 -2.18
CA SER A 48 12.17 -0.12 -2.38
C SER A 48 11.51 0.91 -3.32
N LEU A 49 12.28 1.87 -3.85
CA LEU A 49 11.77 2.93 -4.73
C LEU A 49 11.00 2.36 -5.91
N LYS A 50 11.48 1.28 -6.55
CA LYS A 50 10.77 0.70 -7.71
C LYS A 50 9.34 0.25 -7.37
N GLN A 51 9.15 -0.34 -6.18
CA GLN A 51 7.84 -0.79 -5.70
C GLN A 51 6.96 0.40 -5.27
N ILE A 52 7.54 1.36 -4.56
CA ILE A 52 6.84 2.58 -4.12
C ILE A 52 6.41 3.44 -5.32
N THR A 53 7.29 3.61 -6.32
CA THR A 53 7.00 4.36 -7.54
C THR A 53 5.86 3.72 -8.32
N ALA A 54 5.81 2.39 -8.44
CA ALA A 54 4.70 1.70 -9.08
C ALA A 54 3.36 1.96 -8.35
N ALA A 55 3.37 1.92 -7.02
CA ALA A 55 2.19 2.22 -6.22
C ALA A 55 1.74 3.68 -6.37
N LEU A 56 2.68 4.64 -6.35
CA LEU A 56 2.36 6.06 -6.56
C LEU A 56 1.76 6.33 -7.94
N ILE A 57 2.27 5.67 -8.99
CA ILE A 57 1.69 5.77 -10.33
C ILE A 57 0.25 5.25 -10.33
N SER A 58 -0.02 4.12 -9.66
CA SER A 58 -1.38 3.57 -9.57
C SER A 58 -2.36 4.53 -8.87
N VAL A 59 -1.93 5.16 -7.77
CA VAL A 59 -2.71 6.19 -7.05
C VAL A 59 -2.97 7.39 -7.96
N PHE A 60 -1.96 7.85 -8.69
CA PHE A 60 -2.06 9.01 -9.56
C PHE A 60 -3.05 8.78 -10.72
N VAL A 61 -3.00 7.60 -11.35
CA VAL A 61 -3.97 7.21 -12.38
C VAL A 61 -5.39 7.19 -11.82
N LEU A 62 -5.59 6.62 -10.62
CA LEU A 62 -6.90 6.61 -9.96
C LEU A 62 -7.41 8.03 -9.66
N MET A 63 -6.55 8.95 -9.24
CA MET A 63 -6.93 10.35 -9.02
C MET A 63 -7.39 11.04 -10.31
N ILE A 64 -6.69 10.82 -11.43
CA ILE A 64 -7.09 11.40 -12.73
C ILE A 64 -8.42 10.80 -13.20
N MET A 65 -8.59 9.49 -13.08
CA MET A 65 -9.83 8.80 -13.44
C MET A 65 -11.01 9.31 -12.61
N SER A 66 -10.85 9.34 -11.28
CA SER A 66 -11.88 9.83 -10.36
C SER A 66 -12.23 11.30 -10.63
N SER A 67 -11.23 12.15 -10.88
CA SER A 67 -11.43 13.56 -11.21
C SER A 67 -12.25 13.72 -12.50
N SER A 68 -11.91 12.95 -13.53
CA SER A 68 -12.59 13.01 -14.82
C SER A 68 -14.05 12.55 -14.71
N VAL A 69 -14.30 11.42 -14.04
CA VAL A 69 -15.67 10.91 -13.83
C VAL A 69 -16.50 11.90 -13.02
N MET A 70 -15.94 12.44 -11.94
CA MET A 70 -16.61 13.41 -11.08
C MET A 70 -16.97 14.69 -11.83
N PHE A 71 -16.05 15.21 -12.63
CA PHE A 71 -16.27 16.38 -13.49
C PHE A 71 -17.44 16.14 -14.45
N LEU A 72 -17.50 14.98 -15.11
CA LEU A 72 -18.58 14.66 -16.05
C LEU A 72 -19.95 14.51 -15.38
N VAL A 73 -19.99 13.96 -14.17
CA VAL A 73 -21.25 13.67 -13.47
C VAL A 73 -21.87 14.92 -12.85
N GLU A 74 -21.06 15.84 -12.32
CA GLU A 74 -21.58 17.08 -11.72
C GLU A 74 -21.85 18.19 -12.73
N ASN A 75 -21.12 18.21 -13.85
CA ASN A 75 -21.28 19.28 -14.82
C ASN A 75 -22.40 18.98 -15.81
N SER A 76 -23.60 19.40 -15.42
CA SER A 76 -24.82 19.19 -16.19
C SER A 76 -24.97 20.15 -17.38
N LEU A 77 -24.57 21.42 -17.23
CA LEU A 77 -24.79 22.45 -18.25
C LEU A 77 -23.61 23.42 -18.31
N PHE A 78 -23.19 23.76 -19.53
CA PHE A 78 -22.22 24.81 -19.79
C PHE A 78 -22.98 26.08 -20.22
N LYS A 79 -22.74 27.20 -19.52
CA LYS A 79 -23.36 28.48 -19.85
C LYS A 79 -22.34 29.38 -20.51
N GLU A 80 -22.54 29.66 -21.79
CA GLU A 80 -21.61 30.43 -22.62
C GLU A 80 -21.43 31.88 -22.14
N ALA A 81 -22.48 32.49 -21.58
CA ALA A 81 -22.46 33.87 -21.09
C ALA A 81 -21.39 34.15 -20.02
N ASP A 82 -21.12 33.17 -19.14
CA ASP A 82 -20.18 33.32 -18.02
C ASP A 82 -18.95 32.41 -18.16
N MET A 83 -18.85 31.65 -19.27
CA MET A 83 -17.85 30.58 -19.49
C MET A 83 -17.64 29.65 -18.29
N THR A 84 -18.75 29.26 -17.63
CA THR A 84 -18.70 28.41 -16.42
C THR A 84 -19.68 27.25 -16.49
N TRP A 85 -19.30 26.16 -15.82
CA TRP A 85 -20.12 24.97 -15.62
C TRP A 85 -21.10 25.17 -14.46
N TYR A 86 -22.32 24.71 -14.68
CA TYR A 86 -23.42 24.73 -13.73
C TYR A 86 -23.87 23.31 -13.41
N ARG A 87 -24.22 23.11 -12.14
CA ARG A 87 -24.77 21.86 -11.63
C ARG A 87 -26.22 22.06 -11.20
N MET A 88 -26.96 20.95 -11.14
CA MET A 88 -28.32 20.92 -10.63
C MET A 88 -28.31 20.63 -9.13
N GLU A 89 -28.79 21.58 -8.34
CA GLU A 89 -28.92 21.45 -6.89
C GLU A 89 -30.38 21.73 -6.51
N GLU A 90 -31.11 20.68 -6.10
CA GLU A 90 -32.54 20.78 -5.69
C GLU A 90 -33.44 21.52 -6.71
N GLY A 91 -33.20 21.32 -8.01
CA GLY A 91 -33.96 21.96 -9.09
C GLY A 91 -33.53 23.40 -9.41
N ARG A 92 -32.50 23.93 -8.74
CA ARG A 92 -31.88 25.23 -9.04
C ARG A 92 -30.52 25.03 -9.73
N LEU A 93 -30.26 25.88 -10.74
CA LEU A 93 -28.96 25.96 -11.39
C LEU A 93 -28.00 26.79 -10.54
N VAL A 94 -26.97 26.15 -10.01
CA VAL A 94 -25.91 26.77 -9.20
C VAL A 94 -24.57 26.56 -9.88
N LYS A 95 -23.67 27.53 -9.76
CA LYS A 95 -22.31 27.45 -10.31
C LYS A 95 -21.59 26.24 -9.69
N SER A 96 -21.11 25.33 -10.52
CA SER A 96 -20.38 24.14 -10.06
C SER A 96 -19.02 24.54 -9.48
N PRO A 97 -18.56 23.94 -8.36
CA PRO A 97 -17.17 24.09 -7.93
C PRO A 97 -16.19 23.40 -8.91
N PHE A 98 -16.69 22.45 -9.70
CA PHE A 98 -15.92 21.62 -10.64
C PHE A 98 -15.82 22.26 -12.02
N GLN A 99 -15.07 23.36 -12.15
CA GLN A 99 -14.98 24.11 -13.41
C GLN A 99 -14.05 23.48 -14.46
N SER A 100 -13.11 22.63 -14.05
CA SER A 100 -12.19 21.94 -14.95
C SER A 100 -11.71 20.62 -14.35
N VAL A 101 -11.14 19.73 -15.18
CA VAL A 101 -10.55 18.48 -14.70
C VAL A 101 -9.41 18.73 -13.70
N PRO A 102 -8.49 19.70 -13.91
CA PRO A 102 -7.50 20.07 -12.90
C PRO A 102 -8.11 20.69 -11.63
N GLY A 103 -9.22 21.43 -11.75
CA GLY A 103 -9.94 21.94 -10.58
C GLY A 103 -10.55 20.82 -9.74
N THR A 104 -11.11 19.81 -10.39
CA THR A 104 -11.70 18.61 -9.77
C THR A 104 -10.64 17.65 -9.22
N PHE A 105 -9.38 17.81 -9.66
CA PHE A 105 -8.25 17.03 -9.17
C PHE A 105 -7.98 17.30 -7.69
N TYR A 106 -8.17 18.55 -7.23
CA TYR A 106 -8.06 18.91 -5.83
C TYR A 106 -9.05 18.12 -4.96
N TRP A 107 -10.32 18.06 -5.36
CA TRP A 107 -11.33 17.23 -4.68
C TRP A 107 -10.93 15.75 -4.64
N SER A 108 -10.41 15.23 -5.76
CA SER A 108 -9.96 13.82 -5.84
C SER A 108 -8.81 13.55 -4.87
N ILE A 109 -7.84 14.46 -4.74
CA ILE A 109 -6.75 14.34 -3.76
C ILE A 109 -7.33 14.29 -2.35
N VAL A 110 -8.11 15.29 -1.95
CA VAL A 110 -8.63 15.46 -0.58
C VAL A 110 -9.53 14.29 -0.17
N THR A 111 -10.30 13.74 -1.11
CA THR A 111 -11.17 12.60 -0.90
C THR A 111 -10.39 11.30 -0.81
N LEU A 112 -9.44 11.08 -1.74
CA LEU A 112 -8.62 9.85 -1.76
C LEU A 112 -7.68 9.77 -0.55
N THR A 113 -7.16 10.90 -0.08
CA THR A 113 -6.36 11.00 1.15
C THR A 113 -7.21 10.99 2.42
N THR A 114 -8.53 10.84 2.30
CA THR A 114 -9.48 10.82 3.43
C THR A 114 -9.45 12.08 4.29
N THR A 115 -8.93 13.20 3.76
CA THR A 115 -8.81 14.47 4.49
C THR A 115 -10.16 15.19 4.57
N GLY A 116 -10.90 15.22 3.46
CA GLY A 116 -12.30 15.68 3.42
C GLY A 116 -12.55 17.09 3.96
N PHE A 117 -11.91 18.13 3.40
CA PHE A 117 -12.12 19.52 3.84
C PHE A 117 -13.56 20.04 3.70
N GLY A 118 -14.33 19.49 2.74
CA GLY A 118 -15.74 19.85 2.52
C GLY A 118 -15.96 21.16 1.76
N ASP A 119 -14.93 21.76 1.17
CA ASP A 119 -15.01 22.97 0.35
C ASP A 119 -15.57 22.68 -1.06
N GLN A 120 -15.25 21.50 -1.61
CA GLN A 120 -15.82 20.98 -2.85
C GLN A 120 -16.44 19.61 -2.59
N TYR A 121 -17.68 19.38 -3.02
CA TYR A 121 -18.34 18.08 -2.87
C TYR A 121 -19.46 17.88 -3.90
N PRO A 122 -19.74 16.62 -4.29
CA PRO A 122 -20.92 16.26 -5.08
C PRO A 122 -22.21 16.57 -4.33
N VAL A 123 -23.18 17.16 -5.00
CA VAL A 123 -24.56 17.31 -4.49
C VAL A 123 -25.54 16.41 -5.22
N THR A 124 -25.25 16.11 -6.49
CA THR A 124 -26.05 15.21 -7.33
C THR A 124 -26.07 13.80 -6.75
N ASN A 125 -27.21 13.11 -6.89
CA ASN A 125 -27.36 11.73 -6.40
C ASN A 125 -26.34 10.78 -7.06
N LEU A 126 -26.08 10.97 -8.36
CA LEU A 126 -25.08 10.20 -9.08
C LEU A 126 -23.65 10.55 -8.64
N GLY A 127 -23.37 11.84 -8.41
CA GLY A 127 -22.06 12.28 -7.91
C GLY A 127 -21.76 11.75 -6.51
N LYS A 128 -22.77 11.66 -5.64
CA LYS A 128 -22.65 11.03 -4.31
C LYS A 128 -22.32 9.54 -4.40
N LEU A 129 -22.92 8.82 -5.35
CA LEU A 129 -22.59 7.41 -5.59
C LEU A 129 -21.14 7.26 -6.06
N VAL A 130 -20.71 8.08 -7.03
CA VAL A 130 -19.32 8.09 -7.51
C VAL A 130 -18.35 8.41 -6.37
N ALA A 131 -18.66 9.41 -5.55
CA ALA A 131 -17.83 9.77 -4.40
C ALA A 131 -17.69 8.62 -3.41
N GLY A 132 -18.78 7.91 -3.09
CA GLY A 132 -18.72 6.73 -2.22
C GLY A 132 -17.83 5.62 -2.78
N VAL A 133 -17.95 5.34 -4.07
CA VAL A 133 -17.09 4.36 -4.76
C VAL A 133 -15.62 4.80 -4.73
N THR A 134 -15.33 6.07 -5.04
CA THR A 134 -13.98 6.64 -4.96
C THR A 134 -13.38 6.52 -3.56
N MET A 135 -14.16 6.75 -2.50
CA MET A 135 -13.69 6.61 -1.12
C MET A 135 -13.24 5.17 -0.80
N ILE A 136 -14.01 4.17 -1.23
CA ILE A 136 -13.66 2.75 -1.05
C ILE A 136 -12.36 2.42 -1.80
N PHE A 137 -12.25 2.85 -3.07
CA PHE A 137 -11.03 2.66 -3.85
C PHE A 137 -9.82 3.38 -3.26
N GLY A 138 -9.99 4.57 -2.66
CA GLY A 138 -8.90 5.30 -2.02
C GLY A 138 -8.24 4.50 -0.90
N VAL A 139 -9.04 3.96 0.01
CA VAL A 139 -8.53 3.12 1.11
C VAL A 139 -7.90 1.83 0.57
N ALA A 140 -8.53 1.19 -0.42
CA ALA A 140 -8.03 -0.04 -1.04
C ALA A 140 -6.66 0.15 -1.69
N VAL A 141 -6.44 1.26 -2.41
CA VAL A 141 -5.16 1.52 -3.09
C VAL A 141 -4.05 1.87 -2.09
N ILE A 142 -4.34 2.58 -0.99
CA ILE A 142 -3.35 2.87 0.06
C ILE A 142 -2.92 1.58 0.79
N ALA A 143 -3.80 0.57 0.88
CA ALA A 143 -3.47 -0.71 1.51
C ALA A 143 -2.39 -1.49 0.75
N ILE A 144 -2.31 -1.37 -0.58
CA ILE A 144 -1.36 -2.12 -1.43
C ILE A 144 0.11 -1.80 -1.09
N PRO A 145 0.61 -0.55 -1.16
CA PRO A 145 2.01 -0.24 -0.84
C PRO A 145 2.31 -0.52 0.64
N THR A 146 1.37 -0.26 1.54
CA THR A 146 1.52 -0.52 2.97
C THR A 146 1.76 -2.02 3.24
N SER A 147 1.00 -2.88 2.57
CA SER A 147 1.14 -4.34 2.66
C SER A 147 2.51 -4.81 2.13
N ILE A 148 2.94 -4.28 0.99
CA ILE A 148 4.25 -4.61 0.38
C ILE A 148 5.40 -4.17 1.29
N ILE A 149 5.33 -2.96 1.85
CA ILE A 149 6.35 -2.44 2.78
C ILE A 149 6.41 -3.30 4.04
N GLY A 150 5.25 -3.69 4.59
CA GLY A 150 5.18 -4.58 5.76
C GLY A 150 5.86 -5.94 5.54
N ALA A 151 5.63 -6.56 4.38
CA ALA A 151 6.27 -7.83 4.02
C ALA A 151 7.80 -7.70 3.90
N ASN A 152 8.29 -6.67 3.21
CA ASN A 152 9.73 -6.41 3.06
C ASN A 152 10.41 -6.11 4.40
N LEU A 153 9.74 -5.35 5.28
CA LEU A 153 10.27 -5.00 6.59
C LEU A 153 10.40 -6.24 7.49
N THR A 154 9.39 -7.10 7.48
CA THR A 154 9.40 -8.37 8.23
C THR A 154 10.52 -9.29 7.75
N PHE A 155 10.74 -9.37 6.43
CA PHE A 155 11.84 -10.14 5.86
C PHE A 155 13.22 -9.65 6.32
N GLU A 156 13.46 -8.33 6.26
CA GLU A 156 14.75 -7.74 6.69
C GLU A 156 14.96 -7.84 8.20
N TRP A 157 13.90 -7.70 9.01
CA TRP A 157 13.98 -7.89 10.45
C TRP A 157 14.32 -9.33 10.85
N ASN A 158 13.67 -10.31 10.23
CA ASN A 158 13.96 -11.72 10.47
C ASN A 158 15.40 -12.06 10.06
N ASN A 159 15.87 -11.54 8.93
CA ASN A 159 17.24 -11.77 8.44
C ASN A 159 18.31 -11.11 9.33
N LYS A 160 18.05 -9.92 9.90
CA LYS A 160 18.95 -9.29 10.89
C LYS A 160 18.98 -10.06 12.20
N ARG A 161 17.83 -10.55 12.70
CA ARG A 161 17.75 -11.35 13.93
C ARG A 161 18.49 -12.68 13.78
N ALA A 162 18.34 -13.35 12.64
CA ALA A 162 19.09 -14.57 12.32
C ALA A 162 20.60 -14.31 12.30
N ARG A 163 21.07 -13.27 11.58
CA ARG A 163 22.50 -12.88 11.55
C ARG A 163 23.05 -12.56 12.93
N ASN A 164 22.32 -11.81 13.76
CA ASN A 164 22.75 -11.52 15.12
C ASN A 164 22.79 -12.80 15.97
N HIS A 165 21.88 -13.76 15.78
CA HIS A 165 21.92 -15.01 16.51
C HIS A 165 23.13 -15.88 16.13
N PHE A 166 23.48 -15.94 14.83
CA PHE A 166 24.69 -16.61 14.37
C PHE A 166 25.97 -15.90 14.83
N ALA A 167 26.02 -14.57 14.71
CA ALA A 167 27.17 -13.78 15.18
C ALA A 167 27.38 -13.87 16.70
N ASN A 168 26.30 -14.00 17.48
CA ASN A 168 26.39 -14.17 18.93
C ASN A 168 26.75 -15.61 19.33
N LYS A 169 26.39 -16.61 18.52
CA LYS A 169 26.89 -18.00 18.68
C LYS A 169 28.38 -18.10 18.43
N GLU A 170 28.88 -17.52 17.33
CA GLU A 170 30.34 -17.50 17.07
C GLU A 170 31.12 -16.75 18.16
N LYS A 171 30.51 -15.78 18.84
CA LYS A 171 31.13 -15.03 19.93
C LYS A 171 31.11 -15.77 21.28
N PHE A 172 30.31 -16.83 21.41
CA PHE A 172 30.19 -17.63 22.64
C PHE A 172 31.18 -18.81 22.70
N ASP A 173 31.98 -19.05 21.65
CA ASP A 173 32.97 -20.14 21.65
C ASP A 173 34.46 -19.68 21.73
N PRO A 174 34.88 -18.82 22.68
CA PRO A 174 36.31 -18.67 22.96
C PRO A 174 36.84 -19.58 24.10
N ILE A 175 36.02 -20.41 24.77
CA ILE A 175 36.44 -21.12 26.01
C ILE A 175 36.20 -22.65 26.01
N ASP A 176 35.35 -23.23 25.15
CA ASP A 176 35.15 -24.70 25.16
C ASP A 176 36.29 -25.51 24.52
N ALA A 177 37.35 -24.83 24.05
CA ALA A 177 38.53 -25.47 23.46
C ALA A 177 39.66 -25.81 24.47
N TYR A 178 39.49 -25.58 25.78
CA TYR A 178 40.59 -25.74 26.75
C TYR A 178 40.36 -26.77 27.89
N CYS A 179 39.25 -27.49 27.96
CA CYS A 179 39.06 -28.51 29.01
C CYS A 179 39.41 -29.94 28.54
N SER A 180 40.71 -30.26 28.66
CA SER A 180 41.30 -31.55 29.11
C SER A 180 41.19 -32.84 28.27
N PHE A 181 42.35 -33.32 27.78
CA PHE A 181 42.76 -34.74 27.72
C PHE A 181 42.91 -35.32 29.15
N PRO A 182 42.96 -36.65 29.44
CA PRO A 182 43.02 -37.82 28.55
C PRO A 182 41.99 -38.96 28.80
N GLU A 183 41.72 -39.68 27.71
CA GLU A 183 41.54 -41.14 27.54
C GLU A 183 41.09 -42.02 28.74
N ILE A 184 39.80 -42.37 28.79
CA ILE A 184 39.36 -43.70 29.25
C ILE A 184 38.62 -44.36 28.09
N VAL A 185 39.26 -45.41 27.58
CA VAL A 185 38.81 -46.29 26.50
C VAL A 185 37.50 -46.96 26.89
N VAL A 186 36.42 -46.68 26.15
CA VAL A 186 35.33 -47.64 25.96
C VAL A 186 35.12 -47.81 24.46
N GLN A 187 35.31 -49.05 24.03
CA GLN A 187 35.46 -49.51 22.66
C GLN A 187 34.18 -49.30 21.83
N SER A 188 34.31 -48.55 20.74
CA SER A 188 33.54 -48.66 19.49
C SER A 188 33.81 -50.03 18.83
N PRO A 189 32.99 -50.59 17.89
CA PRO A 189 32.50 -49.96 16.64
C PRO A 189 31.08 -50.48 16.23
N SER A 190 30.41 -50.19 15.11
CA SER A 190 30.67 -49.57 13.81
C SER A 190 29.31 -49.37 13.10
N SER A 191 29.36 -48.56 12.03
CA SER A 191 28.48 -48.55 10.86
C SER A 191 27.33 -47.54 10.91
N SER A 192 27.47 -46.33 10.38
CA SER A 192 27.63 -45.92 8.96
C SER A 192 26.30 -45.81 8.20
N ASN A 193 26.21 -44.73 7.39
CA ASN A 193 25.17 -44.34 6.42
C ASN A 193 23.92 -43.65 7.01
N ASN A 194 23.49 -42.46 6.55
CA ASN A 194 23.65 -41.88 5.22
C ASN A 194 23.63 -40.35 5.21
N ARG A 195 24.43 -39.84 4.28
CA ARG A 195 24.47 -38.49 3.74
C ARG A 195 23.53 -38.45 2.53
N SER A 196 22.51 -37.58 2.55
CA SER A 196 21.74 -37.09 1.38
C SER A 196 20.49 -36.38 1.91
N ASN A 197 20.00 -35.24 1.46
CA ASN A 197 20.39 -34.33 0.40
C ASN A 197 19.76 -32.97 0.73
N SER A 198 20.32 -31.96 0.10
CA SER A 198 19.67 -30.72 -0.31
C SER A 198 18.22 -30.90 -0.79
N VAL A 199 17.48 -29.79 -0.79
CA VAL A 199 16.25 -29.53 -1.55
C VAL A 199 14.95 -30.09 -0.95
N SER A 200 14.18 -29.20 -0.29
CA SER A 200 12.70 -29.16 -0.25
C SER A 200 12.33 -27.95 0.64
N ALA A 201 12.24 -26.73 0.12
CA ALA A 201 11.16 -26.26 -0.74
C ALA A 201 9.77 -26.60 -0.16
N THR A 202 9.01 -25.55 0.18
CA THR A 202 7.63 -25.37 -0.30
C THR A 202 6.56 -26.44 0.02
N LYS A 203 6.79 -27.38 0.93
CA LYS A 203 5.80 -28.44 1.22
C LYS A 203 4.68 -28.05 2.19
N SER A 204 4.82 -26.97 2.95
CA SER A 204 3.80 -26.55 3.93
C SER A 204 2.65 -25.71 3.36
N LEU A 205 2.73 -25.26 2.09
CA LEU A 205 1.65 -24.50 1.44
C LEU A 205 0.84 -25.30 0.42
N GLN A 206 1.26 -26.51 0.02
CA GLN A 206 0.45 -27.36 -0.87
C GLN A 206 -0.49 -28.33 -0.14
N PHE A 207 -0.29 -28.54 1.16
CA PHE A 207 -1.08 -29.52 1.91
C PHE A 207 -2.47 -29.00 2.31
N GLN A 208 -2.64 -27.69 2.49
CA GLN A 208 -3.94 -27.10 2.80
C GLN A 208 -4.85 -27.05 1.56
N ASP A 209 -4.28 -26.77 0.37
CA ASP A 209 -5.03 -26.67 -0.89
C ASP A 209 -5.39 -28.04 -1.50
N THR A 210 -4.62 -29.10 -1.23
CA THR A 210 -4.97 -30.45 -1.74
C THR A 210 -6.11 -31.11 -0.98
N ILE A 211 -6.30 -30.77 0.30
CA ILE A 211 -7.41 -31.30 1.11
C ILE A 211 -8.74 -30.70 0.64
N THR A 212 -8.79 -29.40 0.36
CA THR A 212 -10.01 -28.73 -0.13
C THR A 212 -10.37 -29.13 -1.56
N LEU A 213 -9.37 -29.30 -2.44
CA LEU A 213 -9.60 -29.68 -3.85
C LEU A 213 -10.11 -31.12 -4.00
N ASN A 214 -9.67 -32.05 -3.15
CA ASN A 214 -10.17 -33.42 -3.17
C ASN A 214 -11.62 -33.51 -2.65
N GLU A 215 -11.97 -32.72 -1.63
CA GLU A 215 -13.37 -32.63 -1.17
C GLU A 215 -14.27 -32.03 -2.25
N ILE A 216 -13.86 -30.92 -2.87
CA ILE A 216 -14.64 -30.29 -3.96
C ILE A 216 -14.81 -31.25 -5.14
N LYS A 217 -13.76 -32.00 -5.52
CA LYS A 217 -13.85 -32.98 -6.61
C LYS A 217 -14.78 -34.13 -6.28
N SER A 218 -14.82 -34.58 -5.02
CA SER A 218 -15.77 -35.61 -4.57
C SER A 218 -17.23 -35.12 -4.56
N MET A 219 -17.47 -33.85 -4.22
CA MET A 219 -18.81 -33.24 -4.28
C MET A 219 -19.32 -33.09 -5.71
N ILE A 220 -18.45 -32.72 -6.66
CA ILE A 220 -18.81 -32.60 -8.08
C ILE A 220 -19.19 -33.95 -8.67
N VAL A 221 -18.40 -35.02 -8.40
CA VAL A 221 -18.72 -36.38 -8.85
C VAL A 221 -20.03 -36.88 -8.24
N GLY A 222 -20.30 -36.54 -6.97
CA GLY A 222 -21.58 -36.83 -6.32
C GLY A 222 -22.77 -36.15 -7.03
N LEU A 223 -22.62 -34.87 -7.38
CA LEU A 223 -23.64 -34.10 -8.12
C LEU A 223 -23.92 -34.65 -9.52
N GLU A 224 -22.89 -35.06 -10.26
CA GLU A 224 -23.06 -35.67 -11.59
C GLU A 224 -23.82 -37.01 -11.50
N SER A 225 -23.58 -37.80 -10.45
CA SER A 225 -24.33 -39.05 -10.24
C SER A 225 -25.82 -38.81 -9.93
N GLN A 226 -26.14 -37.75 -9.17
CA GLN A 226 -27.52 -37.38 -8.88
C GLN A 226 -28.23 -36.86 -10.14
N ILE A 227 -27.56 -36.05 -10.97
CA ILE A 227 -28.12 -35.56 -12.23
C ILE A 227 -28.38 -36.72 -13.19
N LYS A 228 -27.49 -37.71 -13.27
CA LYS A 228 -27.67 -38.88 -14.15
C LYS A 228 -28.87 -39.75 -13.72
N SER A 229 -29.05 -39.98 -12.42
CA SER A 229 -30.22 -40.72 -11.90
C SER A 229 -31.54 -39.97 -12.11
N LEU A 230 -31.54 -38.63 -12.03
CA LEU A 230 -32.71 -37.80 -12.36
C LEU A 230 -33.02 -37.80 -13.86
N SER A 231 -32.00 -37.83 -14.72
CA SER A 231 -32.15 -37.96 -16.17
C SER A 231 -32.74 -39.32 -16.57
N GLU A 232 -32.28 -40.41 -15.96
CA GLU A 232 -32.79 -41.77 -16.24
C GLU A 232 -34.23 -41.97 -15.71
N SER A 233 -34.56 -41.38 -14.56
CA SER A 233 -35.94 -41.35 -14.03
C SER A 233 -36.91 -40.63 -14.96
N LYS A 234 -36.48 -39.53 -15.60
CA LYS A 234 -37.31 -38.76 -16.52
C LYS A 234 -37.49 -39.43 -17.89
N SER A 235 -36.54 -40.27 -18.31
CA SER A 235 -36.60 -41.03 -19.58
C SER A 235 -37.55 -42.24 -19.53
N ASN A 236 -37.83 -42.80 -18.34
CA ASN A 236 -38.71 -43.97 -18.20
C ASN A 236 -40.21 -43.60 -18.04
N HIS A 237 -40.53 -42.31 -18.07
CA HIS A 237 -41.91 -41.79 -17.95
C HIS A 237 -42.38 -41.02 -19.19
N SER A 238 -41.69 -41.15 -20.33
CA SER A 238 -42.14 -40.72 -21.67
C SER A 238 -42.27 -41.94 -22.57
#